data_AF-A0A974P383-F1
#
_entry.id   AF-A0A974P383-F1
#
_cell.length_a   1.000
_cell.length_b   1.000
_cell.length_c   1.000
_cell.angle_alpha   90.00
_cell.angle_beta   90.00
_cell.angle_gamma   90.00
#
_symmetry.space_group_name_H-M   'P 1'
#
loop_
_entity.id
_entity.type
_entity.pdbx_description
1 polymer ?
#
loop_
_entity_poly.entity_id
_entity_poly.type
_entity_poly.pdbx_seq_one_letter_code
_entity_poly.pdbx_strand_id
1 'polypeptide(L)'
;MDIPQDALVALYLGRFHAAGKMNPATMALALEAAAQSTGKPIYWIVAGWSATDETTAIFHRQTQAFCPSIHYRPVDGRAPDTRFSIWSAADFFISFSENVQETFGLTPVEAMAAGLPSVVTDWDGYRDTVRHGLDGFRIPTTAPRPGLGRDLAYHFANDWITYEAYLVAGAQMTGVDHAAAVAAISALVANPDLRRSMGESAARQARDHFDWSAIIPRYQALWAELAARRLAAQPEAPEMARIVDNPRRLDPFEMFATYPTSLLTSETRLRAVSGMSWDLAKSRLTLELGAIGGWALPSLAEAQAILTYLQAHADSAVADIVATFAVPRRGFVERGLLWLVKFGVIELVSPPSVANSTDS
;
A
#
# COMPACT_ATOMS: atom_id res chain seq x y z
N MET A 1 2.86 -9.28 26.63
CA MET A 1 2.47 -9.70 25.27
C MET A 1 2.80 -11.17 24.97
N ASP A 2 3.47 -11.91 25.87
CA ASP A 2 3.82 -13.33 25.68
C ASP A 2 4.50 -13.60 24.31
N ILE A 3 5.59 -12.84 24.10
CA ILE A 3 6.45 -12.92 22.92
C ILE A 3 7.81 -13.41 23.43
N PRO A 4 8.36 -14.50 22.89
CA PRO A 4 9.71 -14.97 23.21
C PRO A 4 10.77 -13.91 22.93
N GLN A 5 11.86 -13.91 23.69
CA GLN A 5 12.91 -12.89 23.58
C GLN A 5 13.67 -12.94 22.23
N ASP A 6 13.70 -14.11 21.60
CA ASP A 6 14.34 -14.39 20.31
C ASP A 6 13.34 -14.44 19.14
N ALA A 7 12.07 -14.14 19.39
CA ALA A 7 11.04 -14.12 18.35
C ALA A 7 11.28 -12.99 17.36
N LEU A 8 10.99 -13.25 16.09
CA LEU A 8 10.96 -12.20 15.07
C LEU A 8 9.61 -11.47 15.13
N VAL A 9 9.66 -10.16 15.34
CA VAL A 9 8.45 -9.35 15.56
C VAL A 9 8.27 -8.28 14.48
N ALA A 10 7.18 -8.38 13.71
CA ALA A 10 6.68 -7.31 12.86
C ALA A 10 5.76 -6.37 13.66
N LEU A 11 5.82 -5.07 13.39
CA LEU A 11 4.90 -4.08 13.98
C LEU A 11 4.14 -3.33 12.89
N TYR A 12 2.82 -3.28 13.05
CA TYR A 12 1.98 -2.24 12.46
C TYR A 12 1.41 -1.37 13.57
N LEU A 13 1.50 -0.04 13.40
CA LEU A 13 0.83 0.95 14.25
C LEU A 13 -0.01 1.89 13.37
N GLY A 14 -1.29 2.04 13.70
CA GLY A 14 -2.13 3.00 13.02
C GLY A 14 -3.60 2.95 13.43
N ARG A 15 -4.43 3.76 12.75
CA ARG A 15 -5.89 3.73 12.96
C ARG A 15 -6.49 2.51 12.28
N PHE A 16 -7.36 1.81 12.99
CA PHE A 16 -8.05 0.61 12.48
C PHE A 16 -9.30 1.01 11.70
N HIS A 17 -9.12 1.32 10.42
CA HIS A 17 -10.21 1.70 9.54
C HIS A 17 -9.88 1.32 8.10
N ALA A 18 -10.34 0.16 7.67
CA ALA A 18 -9.94 -0.45 6.39
C ALA A 18 -10.32 0.39 5.17
N ALA A 19 -11.47 1.08 5.21
CA ALA A 19 -12.00 1.82 4.07
C ALA A 19 -11.28 3.15 3.80
N GLY A 20 -11.01 3.92 4.86
CA GLY A 20 -10.43 5.27 4.76
C GLY A 20 -9.00 5.40 5.30
N LYS A 21 -8.37 4.32 5.76
CA LYS A 21 -6.95 4.33 6.19
C LYS A 21 -6.16 3.28 5.45
N MET A 22 -6.32 2.02 5.82
CA MET A 22 -5.51 0.96 5.24
C MET A 22 -6.17 -0.40 5.42
N ASN A 23 -6.20 -1.18 4.35
CA ASN A 23 -6.63 -2.56 4.40
C ASN A 23 -5.49 -3.45 4.93
N PRO A 24 -5.62 -4.10 6.10
CA PRO A 24 -4.54 -4.89 6.68
C PRO A 24 -4.34 -6.24 5.98
N ALA A 25 -5.25 -6.65 5.09
CA ALA A 25 -5.21 -7.95 4.44
C ALA A 25 -3.94 -8.15 3.59
N THR A 26 -3.44 -7.11 2.94
CA THR A 26 -2.24 -7.19 2.10
C THR A 26 -0.99 -7.47 2.93
N MET A 27 -0.83 -6.81 4.08
CA MET A 27 0.24 -7.11 5.05
C MET A 27 0.11 -8.52 5.62
N ALA A 28 -1.12 -8.91 6.00
CA ALA A 28 -1.40 -10.23 6.55
C ALA A 28 -1.01 -11.36 5.57
N LEU A 29 -1.39 -11.23 4.30
CA LEU A 29 -1.04 -12.17 3.23
C LEU A 29 0.47 -12.24 2.99
N ALA A 30 1.17 -11.10 2.97
CA ALA A 30 2.61 -11.06 2.76
C ALA A 30 3.39 -11.69 3.94
N LEU A 31 2.97 -11.40 5.18
CA LEU A 31 3.54 -12.02 6.38
C LEU A 31 3.30 -13.53 6.39
N GLU A 32 2.07 -13.98 6.10
CA GLU A 32 1.70 -15.40 6.02
C GLU A 32 2.58 -16.14 5.00
N ALA A 33 2.71 -15.61 3.79
CA ALA A 33 3.53 -16.22 2.76
C ALA A 33 5.03 -16.20 3.11
N ALA A 34 5.53 -15.15 3.75
CA ALA A 34 6.91 -15.09 4.23
C ALA A 34 7.19 -16.12 5.34
N ALA A 35 6.29 -16.28 6.31
CA ALA A 35 6.40 -17.28 7.37
C ALA A 35 6.42 -18.70 6.78
N GLN A 36 5.52 -19.00 5.84
CA GLN A 36 5.48 -20.29 5.14
C GLN A 36 6.75 -20.56 4.32
N SER A 37 7.25 -19.56 3.58
CA SER A 37 8.44 -19.73 2.73
C SER A 37 9.74 -19.88 3.53
N THR A 38 9.85 -19.24 4.69
CA THR A 38 11.05 -19.28 5.54
C THR A 38 11.01 -20.39 6.58
N GLY A 39 9.82 -20.93 6.89
CA GLY A 39 9.60 -21.87 7.98
C GLY A 39 9.86 -21.28 9.37
N LYS A 40 10.03 -19.96 9.50
CA LYS A 40 10.28 -19.28 10.78
C LYS A 40 8.98 -18.72 11.36
N PRO A 41 8.73 -18.85 12.67
CA PRO A 41 7.60 -18.21 13.31
C PRO A 41 7.76 -16.70 13.28
N ILE A 42 6.70 -16.00 12.86
CA ILE A 42 6.64 -14.53 12.86
C ILE A 42 5.55 -14.09 13.84
N TYR A 43 5.90 -13.18 14.73
CA TYR A 43 4.96 -12.51 15.62
C TYR A 43 4.58 -11.18 14.98
N TRP A 44 3.29 -10.88 14.95
CA TRP A 44 2.81 -9.61 14.37
C TRP A 44 2.03 -8.83 15.41
N ILE A 45 2.64 -7.74 15.87
CA ILE A 45 1.98 -6.76 16.72
C ILE A 45 1.15 -5.84 15.83
N VAL A 46 -0.16 -5.82 16.08
CA VAL A 46 -1.10 -4.91 15.44
C VAL A 46 -1.60 -3.94 16.50
N ALA A 47 -0.96 -2.78 16.57
CA ALA A 47 -1.22 -1.75 17.56
C ALA A 47 -2.09 -0.63 16.98
N GLY A 48 -3.09 -0.18 17.74
CA GLY A 48 -4.02 0.85 17.28
C GLY A 48 -5.39 0.77 17.92
N TRP A 49 -6.36 1.46 17.33
CA TRP A 49 -7.76 1.43 17.75
C TRP A 49 -8.69 1.92 16.63
N SER A 50 -9.96 1.52 16.71
CA SER A 50 -11.07 2.08 15.94
C SER A 50 -11.90 3.04 16.81
N ALA A 51 -13.01 3.55 16.28
CA ALA A 51 -13.94 4.40 17.02
C ALA A 51 -14.59 3.70 18.23
N THR A 52 -14.75 2.37 18.16
CA THR A 52 -15.36 1.55 19.21
C THR A 52 -14.56 0.27 19.45
N ASP A 53 -14.73 -0.35 20.62
CA ASP A 53 -14.11 -1.64 20.92
C ASP A 53 -14.66 -2.75 20.00
N GLU A 54 -15.94 -2.68 19.62
CA GLU A 54 -16.58 -3.62 18.68
C GLU A 54 -15.91 -3.56 17.30
N THR A 55 -15.73 -2.36 16.74
CA THR A 55 -15.07 -2.17 15.44
C THR A 55 -13.59 -2.57 15.48
N THR A 56 -12.93 -2.35 16.62
CA THR A 56 -11.55 -2.83 16.87
C THR A 56 -11.49 -4.36 16.87
N ALA A 57 -12.41 -5.03 17.55
CA ALA A 57 -12.47 -6.49 17.58
C ALA A 57 -12.78 -7.10 16.21
N ILE A 58 -13.66 -6.45 15.42
CA ILE A 58 -13.95 -6.84 14.03
C ILE A 58 -12.69 -6.72 13.17
N PHE A 59 -11.98 -5.60 13.24
CA PHE A 59 -10.75 -5.37 12.48
C PHE A 59 -9.70 -6.47 12.74
N HIS A 60 -9.45 -6.81 14.01
CA HIS A 60 -8.51 -7.88 14.37
C HIS A 60 -8.95 -9.24 13.83
N ARG A 61 -10.22 -9.61 14.03
CA ARG A 61 -10.78 -10.90 13.56
C ARG A 61 -10.68 -11.05 12.05
N GLN A 62 -11.02 -10.00 11.31
CA GLN A 62 -10.95 -9.99 9.85
C GLN A 62 -9.51 -10.07 9.35
N THR A 63 -8.59 -9.35 9.99
CA THR A 63 -7.17 -9.38 9.64
C THR A 63 -6.57 -10.77 9.83
N GLN A 64 -6.84 -11.40 10.98
CA GLN A 64 -6.29 -12.70 11.32
C GLN A 64 -6.74 -13.82 10.36
N ALA A 65 -7.91 -13.68 9.74
CA ALA A 65 -8.41 -14.63 8.74
C ALA A 65 -7.50 -14.75 7.50
N PHE A 66 -6.64 -13.75 7.23
CA PHE A 66 -5.69 -13.76 6.12
C PHE A 66 -4.31 -14.33 6.49
N CYS A 67 -4.03 -14.55 7.78
CA CYS A 67 -2.71 -14.97 8.26
C CYS A 67 -2.79 -16.01 9.39
N PRO A 68 -3.33 -17.22 9.12
CA PRO A 68 -3.58 -18.24 10.14
C PRO A 68 -2.30 -18.80 10.80
N SER A 69 -1.13 -18.71 10.16
CA SER A 69 0.14 -19.19 10.72
C SER A 69 0.88 -18.13 11.56
N ILE A 70 0.47 -16.86 11.47
CA ILE A 70 1.13 -15.75 12.17
C ILE A 70 0.72 -15.71 13.64
N HIS A 71 1.70 -15.52 14.52
CA HIS A 71 1.45 -15.27 15.94
C HIS A 71 0.95 -13.83 16.12
N TYR A 72 -0.33 -13.63 15.84
CA TYR A 72 -1.01 -12.34 15.89
C TYR A 72 -1.10 -11.81 17.33
N ARG A 73 -0.81 -10.52 17.54
CA ARG A 73 -0.82 -9.85 18.84
C ARG A 73 -1.57 -8.50 18.74
N PRO A 74 -2.87 -8.46 19.05
CA PRO A 74 -3.62 -7.22 19.08
C PRO A 74 -3.17 -6.37 20.28
N VAL A 75 -2.94 -5.08 20.05
CA VAL A 75 -2.53 -4.14 21.10
C VAL A 75 -3.36 -2.86 21.01
N ASP A 76 -3.97 -2.47 22.12
CA ASP A 76 -4.69 -1.20 22.23
C ASP A 76 -3.70 -0.03 22.31
N GLY A 77 -3.68 0.79 21.26
CA GLY A 77 -2.81 1.96 21.15
C GLY A 77 -3.35 3.23 21.82
N ARG A 78 -4.48 3.23 22.52
CA ARG A 78 -5.03 4.47 23.11
C ARG A 78 -4.13 5.05 24.20
N ALA A 79 -3.58 4.19 25.05
CA ALA A 79 -2.69 4.58 26.15
C ALA A 79 -1.36 5.15 25.60
N PRO A 80 -0.93 6.35 26.05
CA PRO A 80 0.34 6.94 25.60
C PRO A 80 1.55 6.05 25.84
N ASP A 81 1.66 5.45 27.04
CA ASP A 81 2.80 4.59 27.40
C ASP A 81 2.93 3.39 26.46
N THR A 82 1.80 2.79 26.06
CA THR A 82 1.79 1.73 25.04
C THR A 82 2.30 2.26 23.71
N ARG A 83 1.83 3.42 23.23
CA ARG A 83 2.29 4.00 21.96
C ARG A 83 3.78 4.30 21.92
N PHE A 84 4.35 4.77 23.02
CA PHE A 84 5.78 5.09 23.06
C PHE A 84 6.66 3.86 23.22
N SER A 85 6.23 2.86 23.98
CA SER A 85 7.05 1.67 24.24
C SER A 85 6.95 0.59 23.16
N ILE A 86 5.85 0.54 22.38
CA ILE A 86 5.60 -0.57 21.46
C ILE A 86 6.65 -0.72 20.35
N TRP A 87 7.29 0.39 19.95
CA TRP A 87 8.35 0.38 18.93
C TRP A 87 9.54 -0.46 19.34
N SER A 88 9.87 -0.51 20.64
CA SER A 88 10.99 -1.29 21.17
C SER A 88 10.73 -2.80 21.19
N ALA A 89 9.49 -3.24 20.93
CA ALA A 89 9.11 -4.65 20.91
C ALA A 89 9.24 -5.28 19.52
N ALA A 90 9.65 -4.54 18.50
CA ALA A 90 9.64 -4.96 17.10
C ALA A 90 11.04 -5.10 16.49
N ASP A 91 11.18 -5.97 15.50
CA ASP A 91 12.36 -6.11 14.64
C ASP A 91 12.26 -5.28 13.37
N PHE A 92 11.05 -5.06 12.87
CA PHE A 92 10.78 -4.25 11.69
C PHE A 92 9.34 -3.72 11.71
N PHE A 93 9.12 -2.60 11.03
CA PHE A 93 7.82 -2.00 10.83
C PHE A 93 7.23 -2.40 9.48
N ILE A 94 5.91 -2.60 9.40
CA ILE A 94 5.20 -2.93 8.16
C ILE A 94 3.95 -2.06 8.00
N SER A 95 3.78 -1.45 6.83
CA SER A 95 2.58 -0.68 6.48
C SER A 95 2.38 -0.60 4.97
N PHE A 96 1.30 -1.20 4.46
CA PHE A 96 0.98 -1.19 3.02
C PHE A 96 -0.16 -0.23 2.73
N SER A 97 0.18 1.07 2.68
CA SER A 97 -0.80 2.07 2.27
C SER A 97 -1.06 2.01 0.77
N GLU A 98 -2.31 2.13 0.42
CA GLU A 98 -2.83 2.12 -0.96
C GLU A 98 -3.96 3.15 -1.12
N ASN A 99 -4.12 4.00 -0.09
CA ASN A 99 -5.16 5.00 0.00
C ASN A 99 -4.57 6.37 -0.33
N VAL A 100 -5.23 7.10 -1.21
CA VAL A 100 -4.82 8.46 -1.64
C VAL A 100 -4.79 9.48 -0.49
N GLN A 101 -5.40 9.18 0.66
CA GLN A 101 -5.28 10.01 1.86
C GLN A 101 -3.91 9.93 2.54
N GLU A 102 -3.16 8.85 2.33
CA GLU A 102 -1.84 8.71 2.93
C GLU A 102 -0.83 9.53 2.14
N THR A 103 -0.43 10.65 2.73
CA THR A 103 0.34 11.72 2.07
C THR A 103 1.72 11.93 2.65
N PHE A 104 1.98 11.48 3.89
CA PHE A 104 3.30 11.62 4.51
C PHE A 104 3.77 10.38 5.26
N GLY A 105 2.87 9.67 5.95
CA GLY A 105 3.26 8.53 6.76
C GLY A 105 4.11 8.90 7.97
N LEU A 106 3.49 9.49 8.99
CA LEU A 106 4.17 9.74 10.26
C LEU A 106 4.68 8.45 10.91
N THR A 107 3.92 7.35 10.82
CA THR A 107 4.27 6.09 11.49
C THR A 107 5.52 5.41 10.91
N PRO A 108 5.79 5.42 9.58
CA PRO A 108 7.11 5.11 9.05
C PRO A 108 8.24 5.93 9.68
N VAL A 109 8.09 7.26 9.79
CA VAL A 109 9.12 8.13 10.37
C VAL A 109 9.34 7.83 11.86
N GLU A 110 8.27 7.56 12.61
CA GLU A 110 8.35 7.13 14.02
C GLU A 110 9.07 5.78 14.15
N ALA A 111 8.78 4.82 13.26
CA ALA A 111 9.50 3.55 13.20
C ALA A 111 10.99 3.74 12.89
N MET A 112 11.30 4.62 11.93
CA MET A 112 12.68 4.97 11.58
C MET A 112 13.40 5.60 12.79
N ALA A 113 12.75 6.53 13.51
CA ALA A 113 13.29 7.15 14.71
C ALA A 113 13.56 6.13 15.84
N ALA A 114 12.73 5.08 15.93
CA ALA A 114 12.94 3.94 16.82
C ALA A 114 14.02 2.95 16.34
N GLY A 115 14.64 3.18 15.18
CA GLY A 115 15.68 2.31 14.62
C GLY A 115 15.12 1.04 13.98
N LEU A 116 13.86 1.04 13.57
CA LEU A 116 13.24 -0.09 12.87
C LEU A 116 13.39 0.07 11.36
N PRO A 117 13.89 -0.95 10.64
CA PRO A 117 13.72 -0.99 9.20
C PRO A 117 12.23 -1.11 8.84
N SER A 118 11.83 -0.48 7.75
CA SER A 118 10.42 -0.43 7.33
C SER A 118 10.17 -1.24 6.04
N VAL A 119 9.12 -2.05 6.01
CA VAL A 119 8.57 -2.65 4.79
C VAL A 119 7.27 -1.92 4.47
N VAL A 120 7.33 -1.01 3.50
CA VAL A 120 6.22 -0.11 3.17
C VAL A 120 5.87 -0.21 1.70
N THR A 121 4.68 0.19 1.29
CA THR A 121 4.38 0.36 -0.14
C THR A 121 5.18 1.51 -0.74
N ASP A 122 5.57 1.39 -2.00
CA ASP A 122 6.15 2.45 -2.81
C ASP A 122 5.06 3.38 -3.33
N TRP A 123 4.41 4.03 -2.38
CA TRP A 123 3.27 4.92 -2.53
C TRP A 123 3.67 6.32 -2.07
N ASP A 124 3.32 7.36 -2.83
CA ASP A 124 3.64 8.79 -2.61
C ASP A 124 4.19 9.14 -1.22
N GLY A 125 3.33 9.20 -0.19
CA GLY A 125 3.74 9.59 1.17
C GLY A 125 4.85 8.73 1.79
N TYR A 126 4.87 7.43 1.51
CA TYR A 126 5.90 6.52 2.01
C TYR A 126 7.17 6.53 1.13
N ARG A 127 7.03 6.84 -0.16
CA ARG A 127 8.14 6.94 -1.12
C ARG A 127 9.13 8.02 -0.72
N ASP A 128 8.64 9.15 -0.23
CA ASP A 128 9.47 10.29 0.14
C ASP A 128 10.17 10.13 1.49
N THR A 129 9.69 9.22 2.35
CA THR A 129 10.24 9.01 3.70
C THR A 129 11.25 7.87 3.76
N VAL A 130 10.93 6.71 3.18
CA VAL A 130 11.77 5.50 3.27
C VAL A 130 12.60 5.31 2.00
N ARG A 131 13.94 5.29 2.12
CA ARG A 131 14.83 5.00 0.97
C ARG A 131 14.97 3.49 0.78
N HIS A 132 14.48 2.99 -0.35
CA HIS A 132 14.52 1.56 -0.70
C HIS A 132 15.96 1.01 -0.66
N GLY A 133 16.14 -0.11 0.04
CA GLY A 133 17.43 -0.79 0.20
C GLY A 133 18.36 -0.18 1.25
N LEU A 134 18.05 1.01 1.78
CA LEU A 134 18.87 1.69 2.79
C LEU A 134 18.20 1.71 4.16
N ASP A 135 16.96 2.21 4.23
CA ASP A 135 16.21 2.36 5.49
C ASP A 135 15.16 1.25 5.67
N GLY A 136 14.99 0.43 4.64
CA GLY A 136 13.93 -0.56 4.53
C GLY A 136 13.62 -0.88 3.06
N PHE A 137 12.48 -1.52 2.82
CA PHE A 137 12.02 -1.90 1.49
C PHE A 137 10.72 -1.18 1.14
N ARG A 138 10.70 -0.57 -0.04
CA ARG A 138 9.48 -0.08 -0.69
C ARG A 138 8.93 -1.13 -1.66
N ILE A 139 7.70 -1.55 -1.47
CA ILE A 139 7.01 -2.58 -2.24
C ILE A 139 6.29 -1.94 -3.42
N PRO A 140 6.58 -2.33 -4.67
CA PRO A 140 5.94 -1.75 -5.84
C PRO A 140 4.41 -1.79 -5.77
N THR A 141 3.80 -0.69 -6.21
CA THR A 141 2.34 -0.57 -6.33
C THR A 141 1.95 -0.23 -7.77
N THR A 142 0.78 -0.70 -8.19
CA THR A 142 0.22 -0.40 -9.52
C THR A 142 -1.20 0.09 -9.38
N ALA A 143 -1.54 1.22 -10.01
CA ALA A 143 -2.92 1.71 -10.06
C ALA A 143 -3.48 1.63 -11.50
N PRO A 144 -4.81 1.74 -11.68
CA PRO A 144 -5.40 1.84 -13.01
C PRO A 144 -4.87 3.06 -13.76
N ARG A 145 -4.81 2.99 -15.08
CA ARG A 145 -4.54 4.16 -15.92
C ARG A 145 -5.66 5.20 -15.85
N PRO A 146 -5.37 6.48 -16.16
CA PRO A 146 -6.38 7.51 -16.35
C PRO A 146 -7.53 7.07 -17.28
N GLY A 147 -8.75 7.47 -16.93
CA GLY A 147 -9.99 7.13 -17.62
C GLY A 147 -10.80 6.02 -16.97
N LEU A 148 -10.22 5.22 -16.06
CA LEU A 148 -10.88 4.07 -15.43
C LEU A 148 -11.63 4.39 -14.13
N GLY A 149 -11.57 5.64 -13.66
CA GLY A 149 -12.18 6.09 -12.39
C GLY A 149 -13.30 7.11 -12.57
N ARG A 150 -13.69 7.42 -13.82
CA ARG A 150 -14.71 8.43 -14.14
C ARG A 150 -16.08 8.13 -13.53
N ASP A 151 -16.46 6.86 -13.45
CA ASP A 151 -17.69 6.43 -12.78
C ASP A 151 -17.64 6.67 -11.26
N LEU A 152 -16.49 6.42 -10.62
CA LEU A 152 -16.28 6.73 -9.20
C LEU A 152 -16.42 8.24 -8.94
N ALA A 153 -15.74 9.05 -9.76
CA ALA A 153 -15.80 10.51 -9.68
C ALA A 153 -17.23 11.01 -9.94
N TYR A 154 -17.95 10.44 -10.91
CA TYR A 154 -19.32 10.79 -11.22
C TYR A 154 -20.29 10.44 -10.09
N HIS A 155 -20.22 9.23 -9.52
CA HIS A 155 -21.06 8.83 -8.39
C HIS A 155 -20.81 9.70 -7.16
N PHE A 156 -19.55 9.98 -6.85
CA PHE A 156 -19.20 10.84 -5.72
C PHE A 156 -19.68 12.27 -5.94
N ALA A 157 -19.50 12.82 -7.13
CA ALA A 157 -19.92 14.19 -7.46
C ALA A 157 -21.45 14.41 -7.46
N ASN A 158 -22.24 13.35 -7.51
CA ASN A 158 -23.70 13.38 -7.39
C ASN A 158 -24.20 12.99 -5.99
N ASP A 159 -23.30 12.87 -5.01
CA ASP A 159 -23.60 12.44 -3.64
C ASP A 159 -24.31 11.07 -3.55
N TRP A 160 -24.13 10.21 -4.56
CA TRP A 160 -24.68 8.85 -4.58
C TRP A 160 -23.85 7.88 -3.75
N ILE A 161 -22.58 8.21 -3.51
CA ILE A 161 -21.67 7.48 -2.65
C ILE A 161 -20.99 8.43 -1.68
N THR A 162 -20.64 7.93 -0.50
CA THR A 162 -19.89 8.69 0.49
C THR A 162 -18.44 8.87 0.06
N TYR A 163 -17.74 9.81 0.68
CA TYR A 163 -16.29 9.97 0.49
C TYR A 163 -15.53 8.69 0.86
N GLU A 164 -15.93 8.00 1.92
CA GLU A 164 -15.34 6.72 2.31
C GLU A 164 -15.53 5.63 1.24
N ALA A 165 -16.74 5.54 0.67
CA ALA A 165 -17.04 4.61 -0.43
C ALA A 165 -16.21 4.90 -1.69
N TYR A 166 -15.96 6.19 -1.98
CA TYR A 166 -15.07 6.62 -3.06
C TYR A 166 -13.62 6.19 -2.81
N LEU A 167 -13.09 6.44 -1.61
CA LEU A 167 -11.72 6.09 -1.24
C LEU A 167 -11.47 4.59 -1.30
N VAL A 168 -12.35 3.80 -0.69
CA VAL A 168 -12.15 2.35 -0.63
C VAL A 168 -12.26 1.71 -2.01
N ALA A 169 -13.13 2.23 -2.88
CA ALA A 169 -13.21 1.76 -4.26
C ALA A 169 -11.88 1.99 -5.00
N GLY A 170 -11.29 3.19 -4.90
CA GLY A 170 -9.98 3.48 -5.48
C GLY A 170 -8.87 2.61 -4.88
N ALA A 171 -8.82 2.51 -3.56
CA ALA A 171 -7.82 1.72 -2.83
C ALA A 171 -7.87 0.21 -3.17
N GLN A 172 -9.06 -0.33 -3.47
CA GLN A 172 -9.21 -1.74 -3.90
C GLN A 172 -8.71 -2.01 -5.31
N MET A 173 -8.55 -0.96 -6.12
CA MET A 173 -8.03 -1.04 -7.48
C MET A 173 -6.51 -0.79 -7.52
N THR A 174 -5.86 -0.58 -6.38
CA THR A 174 -4.40 -0.50 -6.29
C THR A 174 -3.83 -1.88 -6.01
N GLY A 175 -3.03 -2.41 -6.93
CA GLY A 175 -2.28 -3.64 -6.74
C GLY A 175 -1.02 -3.41 -5.92
N VAL A 176 -0.72 -4.32 -5.00
CA VAL A 176 0.55 -4.39 -4.26
C VAL A 176 1.30 -5.63 -4.73
N ASP A 177 2.58 -5.49 -5.06
CA ASP A 177 3.42 -6.62 -5.49
C ASP A 177 3.73 -7.55 -4.30
N HIS A 178 2.94 -8.61 -4.18
CA HIS A 178 3.10 -9.61 -3.11
C HIS A 178 4.41 -10.38 -3.19
N ALA A 179 4.92 -10.66 -4.39
CA ALA A 179 6.18 -11.37 -4.54
C ALA A 179 7.34 -10.52 -3.99
N ALA A 180 7.36 -9.23 -4.33
CA ALA A 180 8.32 -8.28 -3.77
C ALA A 180 8.15 -8.12 -2.25
N ALA A 181 6.92 -8.06 -1.74
CA ALA A 181 6.64 -8.00 -0.31
C ALA A 181 7.19 -9.23 0.45
N VAL A 182 6.91 -10.43 -0.05
CA VAL A 182 7.40 -11.68 0.53
C VAL A 182 8.93 -11.73 0.49
N ALA A 183 9.56 -11.36 -0.62
CA ALA A 183 11.02 -11.32 -0.73
C ALA A 183 11.65 -10.35 0.29
N ALA A 184 11.09 -9.15 0.43
CA ALA A 184 11.55 -8.14 1.39
C ALA A 184 11.41 -8.63 2.85
N ILE A 185 10.24 -9.15 3.21
CA ILE A 185 10.00 -9.68 4.56
C ILE A 185 10.93 -10.86 4.82
N SER A 186 11.05 -11.81 3.89
CA SER A 186 11.94 -12.97 4.02
C SER A 186 13.42 -12.57 4.16
N ALA A 187 13.87 -11.52 3.47
CA ALA A 187 15.22 -10.99 3.64
C ALA A 187 15.45 -10.47 5.07
N LEU A 188 14.50 -9.70 5.61
CA LEU A 188 14.58 -9.24 7.00
C LEU A 188 14.48 -10.40 7.99
N VAL A 189 13.60 -11.39 7.77
CA VAL A 189 13.44 -12.60 8.60
C VAL A 189 14.73 -13.43 8.66
N ALA A 190 15.44 -13.53 7.54
CA ALA A 190 16.65 -14.33 7.43
C ALA A 190 17.88 -13.64 8.04
N ASN A 191 17.95 -12.30 8.02
CA ASN A 191 19.19 -11.58 8.24
C ASN A 191 19.09 -10.51 9.36
N PRO A 192 19.57 -10.80 10.59
CA PRO A 192 19.56 -9.82 11.69
C PRO A 192 20.53 -8.65 11.47
N ASP A 193 21.63 -8.84 10.75
CA ASP A 193 22.58 -7.74 10.46
C ASP A 193 22.00 -6.76 9.44
N LEU A 194 21.21 -7.26 8.48
CA LEU A 194 20.43 -6.41 7.57
C LEU A 194 19.43 -5.56 8.34
N ARG A 195 18.69 -6.17 9.29
CA ARG A 195 17.76 -5.41 10.14
C ARG A 195 18.47 -4.31 10.92
N ARG A 196 19.61 -4.64 11.55
CA ARG A 196 20.41 -3.67 12.31
C ARG A 196 20.92 -2.53 11.43
N SER A 197 21.55 -2.85 10.30
CA SER A 197 22.14 -1.84 9.40
C SER A 197 21.09 -0.92 8.78
N MET A 198 19.96 -1.47 8.34
CA MET A 198 18.84 -0.67 7.83
C MET A 198 18.20 0.18 8.93
N GLY A 199 18.01 -0.37 10.13
CA GLY A 199 17.49 0.35 11.29
C GLY A 199 18.38 1.52 11.71
N GLU A 200 19.70 1.34 11.70
CA GLU A 200 20.66 2.42 11.96
C GLU A 200 20.62 3.52 10.87
N SER A 201 20.47 3.14 9.60
CA SER A 201 20.30 4.08 8.50
C SER A 201 19.00 4.87 8.64
N ALA A 202 17.90 4.18 8.93
CA ALA A 202 16.59 4.75 9.18
C ALA A 202 16.63 5.76 10.33
N ALA A 203 17.27 5.41 11.45
CA ALA A 203 17.41 6.31 12.60
C ALA A 203 18.24 7.56 12.30
N ARG A 204 19.29 7.44 11.48
CA ARG A 204 20.05 8.61 10.99
C ARG A 204 19.17 9.49 10.10
N GLN A 205 18.49 8.91 9.13
CA GLN A 205 17.60 9.64 8.22
C GLN A 205 16.50 10.41 8.98
N ALA A 206 15.88 9.76 9.98
CA ALA A 206 14.89 10.40 10.84
C ALA A 206 15.44 11.62 11.57
N ARG A 207 16.62 11.50 12.20
CA ARG A 207 17.26 12.63 12.91
C ARG A 207 17.69 13.75 11.96
N ASP A 208 18.28 13.41 10.82
CA ASP A 208 18.92 14.39 9.94
C ASP A 208 17.93 15.13 9.04
N HIS A 209 16.75 14.55 8.78
CA HIS A 209 15.77 15.11 7.84
C HIS A 209 14.38 15.35 8.43
N PHE A 210 13.94 14.55 9.40
CA PHE A 210 12.57 14.58 9.89
C PHE A 210 12.43 15.10 11.34
N ASP A 211 13.54 15.34 12.03
CA ASP A 211 13.53 15.99 13.33
C ASP A 211 13.22 17.50 13.20
N TRP A 212 12.49 18.04 14.18
CA TRP A 212 12.16 19.47 14.22
C TRP A 212 13.38 20.38 14.20
N SER A 213 14.50 19.95 14.80
CA SER A 213 15.76 20.68 14.78
C SER A 213 16.37 20.79 13.37
N ALA A 214 16.11 19.82 12.48
CA ALA A 214 16.51 19.86 11.07
C ALA A 214 15.48 20.60 10.19
N ILE A 215 14.19 20.44 10.48
CA ILE A 215 13.09 21.00 9.68
C ILE A 215 12.96 22.51 9.86
N ILE A 216 12.93 23.00 11.11
CA ILE A 216 12.62 24.41 11.41
C ILE A 216 13.59 25.38 10.71
N PRO A 217 14.91 25.16 10.73
CA PRO A 217 15.85 26.05 10.02
C PRO A 217 15.62 26.08 8.49
N ARG A 218 15.24 24.94 7.88
CA ARG A 218 14.94 24.88 6.44
C ARG A 218 13.70 25.70 6.07
N TYR A 219 12.66 25.64 6.90
CA TYR A 219 11.48 26.50 6.73
C TYR A 219 11.81 27.98 6.87
N GLN A 220 12.63 28.35 7.87
CA GLN A 220 13.07 29.73 8.05
C GLN A 220 13.86 30.25 6.84
N ALA A 221 14.75 29.42 6.29
CA ALA A 221 15.50 29.75 5.07
C ALA A 221 14.57 29.94 3.86
N LEU A 222 13.61 29.03 3.66
CA LEU A 222 12.61 29.15 2.59
C LEU A 222 11.79 30.43 2.72
N TRP A 223 11.34 30.78 3.93
CA TRP A 223 10.60 32.02 4.14
C TRP A 223 11.42 33.27 3.85
N ALA A 224 12.70 33.28 4.22
CA ALA A 224 13.61 34.38 3.88
C ALA A 224 13.78 34.51 2.37
N GLU A 225 13.94 33.39 1.65
CA GLU A 225 14.05 33.37 0.20
C GLU A 225 12.75 33.88 -0.47
N LEU A 226 11.59 33.37 -0.05
CA LEU A 226 10.29 33.80 -0.58
C LEU A 226 10.03 35.28 -0.32
N ALA A 227 10.44 35.80 0.86
CA ALA A 227 10.36 37.21 1.16
C ALA A 227 11.24 38.04 0.22
N ALA A 228 12.47 37.60 -0.08
CA ALA A 228 13.36 38.26 -1.03
C ALA A 228 12.78 38.27 -2.45
N ARG A 229 12.24 37.12 -2.92
CA ARG A 229 11.57 37.02 -4.22
C ARG A 229 10.37 37.97 -4.32
N ARG A 230 9.51 38.00 -3.30
CA ARG A 230 8.35 38.89 -3.23
C ARG A 230 8.75 40.37 -3.31
N LEU A 231 9.84 40.76 -2.65
CA LEU A 231 10.35 42.13 -2.69
C LEU A 231 10.96 42.50 -4.05
N ALA A 232 11.51 41.53 -4.77
CA ALA A 232 12.11 41.71 -6.09
C ALA A 232 11.11 41.59 -7.25
N ALA A 233 9.95 40.96 -7.04
CA ALA A 233 8.95 40.73 -8.07
C ALA A 233 8.26 42.02 -8.51
N GLN A 234 8.11 42.21 -9.83
CA GLN A 234 7.20 43.21 -10.38
C GLN A 234 5.79 42.61 -10.49
N PRO A 235 4.73 43.42 -10.33
CA PRO A 235 3.36 42.94 -10.49
C PRO A 235 3.11 42.51 -11.94
N GLU A 236 2.95 41.21 -12.15
CA GLU A 236 2.45 40.64 -13.40
C GLU A 236 0.94 40.42 -13.30
N ALA A 237 0.21 40.76 -14.37
CA ALA A 237 -1.18 40.37 -14.48
C ALA A 237 -1.27 38.85 -14.62
N PRO A 238 -2.18 38.17 -13.90
CA PRO A 238 -2.30 36.72 -14.01
C PRO A 238 -2.63 36.35 -15.45
N GLU A 239 -1.83 35.47 -16.04
CA GLU A 239 -2.13 34.88 -17.33
C GLU A 239 -3.35 33.96 -17.15
N MET A 240 -4.51 34.41 -17.64
CA MET A 240 -5.81 33.73 -17.48
C MET A 240 -5.89 32.38 -18.26
N ALA A 241 -4.81 32.00 -18.94
CA ALA A 241 -4.78 30.92 -19.91
C ALA A 241 -4.22 29.63 -19.30
N ARG A 242 -4.95 29.03 -18.36
CA ARG A 242 -4.83 27.60 -17.99
C ARG A 242 -6.03 27.18 -17.15
N ILE A 243 -7.22 27.35 -17.71
CA ILE A 243 -8.40 26.63 -17.23
C ILE A 243 -8.33 25.24 -17.85
N VAL A 244 -7.78 24.29 -17.09
CA VAL A 244 -7.96 22.86 -17.31
C VAL A 244 -9.42 22.52 -16.98
N ASP A 245 -9.94 21.43 -17.52
CA ASP A 245 -11.28 20.86 -17.26
C ASP A 245 -11.73 21.00 -15.79
N ASN A 246 -13.05 21.07 -15.58
CA ASN A 246 -13.71 21.32 -14.29
C ASN A 246 -12.86 20.90 -13.06
N PRO A 247 -12.18 21.85 -12.37
CA PRO A 247 -11.16 21.57 -11.36
C PRO A 247 -11.72 20.98 -10.07
N ARG A 248 -13.03 20.79 -9.97
CA ARG A 248 -13.67 20.18 -8.82
C ARG A 248 -13.84 18.65 -8.94
N ARG A 249 -13.62 18.05 -10.12
CA ARG A 249 -14.16 16.70 -10.43
C ARG A 249 -13.30 15.89 -11.42
N LEU A 250 -12.03 15.66 -11.08
CA LEU A 250 -11.11 14.86 -11.88
C LEU A 250 -11.22 13.36 -11.58
N ASP A 251 -10.84 12.53 -12.55
CA ASP A 251 -10.67 11.09 -12.36
C ASP A 251 -9.60 10.84 -11.27
N PRO A 252 -9.84 10.02 -10.22
CA PRO A 252 -8.81 9.71 -9.22
C PRO A 252 -7.52 9.18 -9.82
N PHE A 253 -7.59 8.39 -10.88
CA PHE A 253 -6.42 7.80 -11.51
C PHE A 253 -5.66 8.79 -12.41
N GLU A 254 -6.27 9.93 -12.70
CA GLU A 254 -5.60 11.09 -13.32
C GLU A 254 -5.01 12.00 -12.25
N MET A 255 -5.80 12.34 -11.24
CA MET A 255 -5.39 13.24 -10.15
C MET A 255 -4.22 12.68 -9.33
N PHE A 256 -4.19 11.36 -9.12
CA PHE A 256 -3.17 10.68 -8.32
C PHE A 256 -2.29 9.74 -9.16
N ALA A 257 -2.14 10.01 -10.45
CA ALA A 257 -1.37 9.17 -11.37
C ALA A 257 0.11 8.97 -10.96
N THR A 258 0.67 9.86 -10.15
CA THR A 258 2.05 9.81 -9.67
C THR A 258 2.25 9.03 -8.36
N TYR A 259 1.15 8.70 -7.68
CA TYR A 259 1.19 8.02 -6.38
C TYR A 259 1.71 6.58 -6.45
N PRO A 260 1.22 5.71 -7.36
CA PRO A 260 1.73 4.34 -7.47
C PRO A 260 3.12 4.29 -8.11
N THR A 261 3.80 3.15 -8.02
CA THR A 261 5.09 2.92 -8.73
C THR A 261 4.88 2.93 -10.25
N SER A 262 3.78 2.36 -10.71
CA SER A 262 3.44 2.30 -12.12
C SER A 262 1.93 2.34 -12.37
N LEU A 263 1.55 2.57 -13.62
CA LEU A 263 0.16 2.50 -14.07
C LEU A 263 -0.06 1.20 -14.85
N LEU A 264 -1.23 0.59 -14.69
CA LEU A 264 -1.66 -0.55 -15.48
C LEU A 264 -1.84 -0.14 -16.94
N THR A 265 -1.20 -0.85 -17.85
CA THR A 265 -1.31 -0.62 -19.29
C THR A 265 -1.89 -1.84 -19.99
N SER A 266 -2.32 -1.66 -21.24
CA SER A 266 -2.77 -2.76 -22.10
C SER A 266 -1.70 -3.84 -22.34
N GLU A 267 -0.42 -3.45 -22.25
CA GLU A 267 0.74 -4.33 -22.46
C GLU A 267 1.24 -4.99 -21.17
N THR A 268 0.80 -4.51 -20.00
CA THR A 268 1.15 -5.12 -18.72
C THR A 268 0.76 -6.59 -18.74
N ARG A 269 1.71 -7.46 -18.37
CA ARG A 269 1.52 -8.91 -18.42
C ARG A 269 1.19 -9.44 -17.03
N LEU A 270 0.28 -10.41 -16.99
CA LEU A 270 -0.23 -11.02 -15.76
C LEU A 270 -0.13 -12.54 -15.84
N ARG A 271 0.04 -13.19 -14.71
CA ARG A 271 -0.03 -14.65 -14.57
C ARG A 271 -0.83 -15.04 -13.33
N ALA A 272 -1.36 -16.26 -13.31
CA ALA A 272 -1.95 -16.81 -12.08
C ALA A 272 -0.83 -17.11 -11.06
N VAL A 273 -1.08 -16.82 -9.78
CA VAL A 273 -0.14 -17.21 -8.72
C VAL A 273 -0.05 -18.74 -8.66
N SER A 274 1.17 -19.27 -8.53
CA SER A 274 1.40 -20.72 -8.51
C SER A 274 0.58 -21.42 -7.41
N GLY A 275 -0.12 -22.49 -7.78
CA GLY A 275 -0.98 -23.25 -6.86
C GLY A 275 -2.30 -22.57 -6.49
N MET A 276 -2.63 -21.41 -7.06
CA MET A 276 -3.89 -20.71 -6.78
C MET A 276 -5.10 -21.48 -7.35
N SER A 277 -5.95 -22.00 -6.46
CA SER A 277 -7.25 -22.57 -6.82
C SER A 277 -8.36 -21.52 -6.75
N TRP A 278 -9.47 -21.75 -7.45
CA TRP A 278 -10.64 -20.87 -7.33
C TRP A 278 -11.22 -20.85 -5.91
N ASP A 279 -11.22 -21.98 -5.19
CA ASP A 279 -11.75 -22.02 -3.83
C ASP A 279 -10.93 -21.14 -2.88
N LEU A 280 -9.60 -21.16 -3.00
CA LEU A 280 -8.70 -20.29 -2.24
C LEU A 280 -8.85 -18.82 -2.65
N ALA A 281 -8.94 -18.54 -3.96
CA ALA A 281 -9.17 -17.19 -4.45
C ALA A 281 -10.49 -16.65 -3.90
N LYS A 282 -11.58 -17.40 -4.06
CA LYS A 282 -12.91 -17.05 -3.56
C LYS A 282 -12.89 -16.82 -2.06
N SER A 283 -12.23 -17.68 -1.27
CA SER A 283 -12.17 -17.51 0.19
C SER A 283 -11.50 -16.19 0.59
N ARG A 284 -10.53 -15.68 -0.17
CA ARG A 284 -9.92 -14.35 0.06
C ARG A 284 -10.83 -13.21 -0.39
N LEU A 285 -11.39 -13.32 -1.60
CA LEU A 285 -12.18 -12.27 -2.23
C LEU A 285 -13.55 -12.04 -1.57
N THR A 286 -14.10 -13.06 -0.90
CA THR A 286 -15.40 -12.96 -0.20
C THR A 286 -15.29 -12.60 1.28
N LEU A 287 -14.08 -12.56 1.85
CA LEU A 287 -13.89 -11.96 3.17
C LEU A 287 -14.21 -10.48 3.12
N GLU A 288 -14.65 -9.90 4.23
CA GLU A 288 -15.13 -8.51 4.26
C GLU A 288 -14.08 -7.51 3.76
N LEU A 289 -12.81 -7.67 4.15
CA LEU A 289 -11.70 -6.86 3.65
C LEU A 289 -11.41 -7.08 2.15
N GLY A 290 -11.76 -8.25 1.61
CA GLY A 290 -11.68 -8.58 0.19
C GLY A 290 -12.81 -7.98 -0.65
N ALA A 291 -14.02 -7.95 -0.08
CA ALA A 291 -15.25 -7.58 -0.76
C ALA A 291 -15.66 -6.10 -0.57
N ILE A 292 -15.04 -5.38 0.38
CA ILE A 292 -15.34 -3.97 0.61
C ILE A 292 -15.11 -3.17 -0.68
N GLY A 293 -16.04 -2.28 -1.03
CA GLY A 293 -16.01 -1.54 -2.30
C GLY A 293 -16.39 -2.39 -3.54
N GLY A 294 -16.90 -3.62 -3.36
CA GLY A 294 -17.16 -4.58 -4.43
C GLY A 294 -18.13 -4.14 -5.54
N TRP A 295 -18.94 -3.11 -5.31
CA TRP A 295 -19.82 -2.52 -6.33
C TRP A 295 -19.05 -1.96 -7.54
N ALA A 296 -17.78 -1.59 -7.35
CA ALA A 296 -16.92 -1.06 -8.41
C ALA A 296 -16.04 -2.13 -9.08
N LEU A 297 -16.11 -3.38 -8.62
CA LEU A 297 -15.23 -4.49 -8.99
C LEU A 297 -15.92 -5.45 -9.98
N PRO A 298 -15.17 -6.37 -10.62
CA PRO A 298 -15.78 -7.47 -11.37
C PRO A 298 -16.55 -8.41 -10.42
N SER A 299 -17.54 -9.10 -10.97
CA SER A 299 -18.26 -10.16 -10.27
C SER A 299 -17.35 -11.36 -9.98
N LEU A 300 -17.75 -12.21 -9.03
CA LEU A 300 -17.01 -13.45 -8.75
C LEU A 300 -16.95 -14.39 -9.97
N ALA A 301 -17.98 -14.41 -10.81
CA ALA A 301 -17.96 -15.20 -12.04
C ALA A 301 -16.91 -14.66 -13.04
N GLU A 302 -16.81 -13.33 -13.16
CA GLU A 302 -15.76 -12.69 -13.97
C GLU A 302 -14.36 -12.95 -13.37
N ALA A 303 -14.20 -12.86 -12.05
CA ALA A 303 -12.95 -13.18 -11.37
C ALA A 303 -12.51 -14.64 -11.58
N GLN A 304 -13.44 -15.60 -11.50
CA GLN A 304 -13.18 -17.00 -11.79
C GLN A 304 -12.75 -17.20 -13.25
N ALA A 305 -13.41 -16.51 -14.18
CA ALA A 305 -13.06 -16.58 -15.60
C ALA A 305 -11.66 -16.01 -15.87
N ILE A 306 -11.28 -14.90 -15.23
CA ILE A 306 -9.92 -14.34 -15.31
C ILE A 306 -8.88 -15.35 -14.81
N LEU A 307 -9.09 -15.94 -13.62
CA LEU A 307 -8.17 -16.93 -13.06
C LEU A 307 -8.03 -18.15 -13.98
N THR A 308 -9.16 -18.67 -14.47
CA THR A 308 -9.20 -19.82 -15.40
C THR A 308 -8.45 -19.50 -16.69
N TYR A 309 -8.64 -18.31 -17.25
CA TYR A 309 -7.94 -17.87 -18.45
C TYR A 309 -6.43 -17.83 -18.24
N LEU A 310 -5.96 -17.25 -17.12
CA LEU A 310 -4.53 -17.11 -16.81
C LEU A 310 -3.85 -18.43 -16.42
N GLN A 311 -4.60 -19.40 -15.90
CA GLN A 311 -4.12 -20.77 -15.70
C GLN A 311 -3.88 -21.49 -17.03
N ALA A 312 -4.66 -21.18 -18.07
CA ALA A 312 -4.48 -21.74 -19.42
C ALA A 312 -3.48 -20.94 -20.28
N HIS A 313 -3.33 -19.64 -20.02
CA HIS A 313 -2.50 -18.72 -20.81
C HIS A 313 -1.59 -17.90 -19.87
N ALA A 314 -0.45 -18.48 -19.50
CA ALA A 314 0.52 -17.79 -18.67
C ALA A 314 1.05 -16.51 -19.34
N ASP A 315 1.42 -15.53 -18.51
CA ASP A 315 2.00 -14.26 -18.93
C ASP A 315 1.15 -13.52 -19.96
N SER A 316 -0.18 -13.49 -19.84
CA SER A 316 -1.04 -12.81 -20.82
C SER A 316 -1.05 -11.29 -20.65
N ALA A 317 -1.17 -10.54 -21.75
CA ALA A 317 -1.30 -9.09 -21.69
C ALA A 317 -2.72 -8.69 -21.22
N VAL A 318 -2.83 -7.55 -20.52
CA VAL A 318 -4.12 -6.99 -20.07
C VAL A 318 -5.12 -6.87 -21.23
N ALA A 319 -4.67 -6.42 -22.41
CA ALA A 319 -5.52 -6.30 -23.58
C ALA A 319 -6.20 -7.61 -23.98
N ASP A 320 -5.43 -8.71 -23.97
CA ASP A 320 -5.91 -10.02 -24.38
C ASP A 320 -6.95 -10.56 -23.40
N ILE A 321 -6.69 -10.40 -22.09
CA ILE A 321 -7.61 -10.81 -21.03
C ILE A 321 -8.93 -10.02 -21.15
N VAL A 322 -8.85 -8.69 -21.21
CA VAL A 322 -10.01 -7.79 -21.25
C VAL A 322 -10.86 -8.01 -22.51
N ALA A 323 -10.24 -8.37 -23.65
CA ALA A 323 -10.93 -8.63 -24.90
C ALA A 323 -11.93 -9.80 -24.81
N THR A 324 -11.70 -10.76 -23.90
CA THR A 324 -12.59 -11.92 -23.67
C THR A 324 -13.92 -11.58 -22.99
N PHE A 325 -14.06 -10.36 -22.46
CA PHE A 325 -15.25 -9.92 -21.74
C PHE A 325 -16.11 -8.96 -22.56
N ALA A 326 -17.41 -8.94 -22.25
CA ALA A 326 -18.39 -8.06 -22.88
C ALA A 326 -17.99 -6.58 -22.74
N VAL A 327 -18.14 -5.80 -23.81
CA VAL A 327 -17.69 -4.39 -23.89
C VAL A 327 -18.11 -3.55 -22.67
N PRO A 328 -19.36 -3.59 -22.17
CA PRO A 328 -19.77 -2.80 -21.01
C PRO A 328 -19.08 -3.18 -19.70
N ARG A 329 -18.49 -4.38 -19.61
CA ARG A 329 -17.82 -4.91 -18.42
C ARG A 329 -16.31 -4.71 -18.44
N ARG A 330 -15.73 -4.39 -19.59
CA ARG A 330 -14.27 -4.30 -19.78
C ARG A 330 -13.57 -3.36 -18.80
N GLY A 331 -14.15 -2.20 -18.48
CA GLY A 331 -13.58 -1.27 -17.51
C GLY A 331 -13.54 -1.83 -16.08
N PHE A 332 -14.58 -2.56 -15.67
CA PHE A 332 -14.62 -3.26 -14.37
C PHE A 332 -13.62 -4.40 -14.32
N VAL A 333 -13.52 -5.17 -15.41
CA VAL A 333 -12.54 -6.26 -15.53
C VAL A 333 -11.12 -5.70 -15.47
N GLU A 334 -10.79 -4.67 -16.26
CA GLU A 334 -9.45 -4.08 -16.34
C GLU A 334 -8.95 -3.59 -14.98
N ARG A 335 -9.72 -2.76 -14.27
CA ARG A 335 -9.35 -2.32 -12.91
C ARG A 335 -9.43 -3.45 -11.88
N GLY A 336 -10.30 -4.43 -12.11
CA GLY A 336 -10.45 -5.64 -11.30
C GLY A 336 -9.25 -6.59 -11.35
N LEU A 337 -8.41 -6.51 -12.38
CA LEU A 337 -7.14 -7.25 -12.42
C LEU A 337 -6.25 -6.88 -11.23
N LEU A 338 -6.19 -5.59 -10.88
CA LEU A 338 -5.40 -5.11 -9.76
C LEU A 338 -5.99 -5.50 -8.40
N TRP A 339 -7.32 -5.65 -8.30
CA TRP A 339 -7.96 -6.24 -7.13
C TRP A 339 -7.53 -7.70 -6.94
N LEU A 340 -7.46 -8.49 -8.02
CA LEU A 340 -6.96 -9.86 -7.96
C LEU A 340 -5.46 -9.92 -7.62
N VAL A 341 -4.66 -8.97 -8.11
CA VAL A 341 -3.25 -8.80 -7.71
C VAL A 341 -3.16 -8.51 -6.21
N LYS A 342 -3.95 -7.56 -5.72
CA LYS A 342 -3.98 -7.13 -4.32
C LYS A 342 -4.28 -8.26 -3.34
N PHE A 343 -5.10 -9.24 -3.72
CA PHE A 343 -5.41 -10.40 -2.88
C PHE A 343 -4.58 -11.65 -3.24
N GLY A 344 -3.51 -11.48 -4.02
CA GLY A 344 -2.55 -12.51 -4.37
C GLY A 344 -3.18 -13.68 -5.12
N VAL A 345 -4.21 -13.42 -5.94
CA VAL A 345 -4.85 -14.41 -6.82
C VAL A 345 -4.10 -14.52 -8.14
N ILE A 346 -3.69 -13.38 -8.67
CA ILE A 346 -2.84 -13.25 -9.86
C ILE A 346 -1.67 -12.33 -9.51
N GLU A 347 -0.64 -12.29 -10.35
CA GLU A 347 0.53 -11.45 -10.13
C GLU A 347 0.98 -10.78 -11.43
N LEU A 348 1.62 -9.62 -11.27
CA LEU A 348 2.26 -8.90 -12.36
C LEU A 348 3.51 -9.67 -12.80
N VAL A 349 3.70 -9.78 -14.11
CA VAL A 349 4.96 -10.25 -14.66
C VAL A 349 5.90 -9.05 -14.70
N SER A 350 6.83 -8.98 -13.77
CA SER A 350 7.90 -7.98 -13.84
C SER A 350 8.63 -8.13 -15.18
N PRO A 351 8.93 -7.03 -15.89
CA PRO A 351 9.89 -7.11 -16.98
C PRO A 351 11.21 -7.69 -16.42
N PRO A 352 11.97 -8.47 -17.19
CA PRO A 352 13.29 -8.93 -16.73
C PRO A 352 14.08 -7.71 -16.27
N SER A 353 14.60 -7.77 -15.04
CA SER A 353 15.29 -6.66 -14.41
C SER A 353 16.37 -6.14 -15.36
N VAL A 354 16.27 -4.87 -15.76
CA VAL A 354 17.44 -4.18 -16.30
C VAL A 354 18.41 -4.13 -15.14
N ALA A 355 19.47 -4.93 -15.24
CA ALA A 355 20.57 -4.95 -14.29
C ALA A 355 20.97 -3.50 -14.00
N ASN A 356 21.10 -3.17 -12.71
CA ASN A 356 21.58 -1.88 -12.23
C ASN A 356 22.70 -1.36 -13.14
N SER A 357 22.38 -0.36 -13.98
CA SER A 357 23.39 0.53 -14.51
C SER A 357 23.87 1.35 -13.33
N THR A 358 24.92 0.81 -12.70
CA THR A 358 25.90 1.64 -12.02
C THR A 358 26.46 2.56 -13.11
N ASP A 359 26.01 3.81 -13.14
CA ASP A 359 26.71 4.84 -13.89
C ASP A 359 26.82 6.11 -13.04
N SER A 360 28.08 6.30 -12.62
CA SER A 360 28.85 7.51 -12.31
C SER A 360 28.32 8.51 -11.30
#